data_AF-A0A8T4D7S1-F1
#
_entry.id   AF-A0A8T4D7S1-F1
#
_cell.length_a   1.000
_cell.length_b   1.000
_cell.length_c   1.000
_cell.angle_alpha   90.00
_cell.angle_beta   90.00
_cell.angle_gamma   90.00
#
_symmetry.space_group_name_H-M   'P 1'
#
loop_
_entity.id
_entity.type
_entity.pdbx_description
1 polymer ?
#
loop_
_entity_poly.entity_id
_entity_poly.type
_entity_poly.pdbx_seq_one_letter_code
_entity_poly.pdbx_strand_id
1 'polypeptide(L)'
;MTFELIVFKGEYGRGYPSWNHLRFAVVDLNKSKSYPSNFVSLLPMRIDSDGKLPSAFTKFFGSKSLKIAIGLLTESLKKEHGSEIKAEIERRLKLLEPNPLIYVKCRVCRKFFKTPKERARKQKICLECLKRHGRNE
;
A
#
# COMPACT_ATOMS: atom_id res chain seq x y z
N MET A 1 14.09 14.19 11.54
CA MET A 1 12.64 14.44 11.44
C MET A 1 11.96 13.32 12.19
N THR A 2 11.13 13.66 13.16
CA THR A 2 10.44 12.68 13.99
C THR A 2 8.98 12.70 13.60
N PHE A 3 8.58 11.71 12.81
CA PHE A 3 7.22 11.60 12.31
C PHE A 3 6.40 10.68 13.20
N GLU A 4 5.14 11.01 13.39
CA GLU A 4 4.19 10.17 14.11
C GLU A 4 2.88 10.04 13.33
N LEU A 5 2.14 8.97 13.60
CA LEU A 5 0.86 8.68 12.98
C LEU A 5 -0.25 8.98 13.98
N ILE A 6 -1.14 9.89 13.64
CA ILE A 6 -2.38 10.15 14.39
C ILE A 6 -3.53 9.49 13.63
N VAL A 7 -4.31 8.68 14.34
CA VAL A 7 -5.47 7.99 13.77
C VAL A 7 -6.75 8.72 14.16
N PHE A 8 -7.55 9.07 13.17
CA PHE A 8 -8.85 9.70 13.35
C PHE A 8 -9.95 8.72 12.97
N LYS A 9 -10.95 8.61 13.84
CA LYS A 9 -12.19 7.90 13.56
C LYS A 9 -13.20 8.92 13.01
N GLY A 10 -13.52 8.81 11.72
CA GLY A 10 -14.55 9.63 11.09
C GLY A 10 -15.93 9.10 11.45
N GLU A 11 -16.79 9.94 12.01
CA GLU A 11 -18.22 9.68 12.13
C GLU A 11 -18.88 9.97 10.78
N TYR A 12 -19.21 8.94 10.00
CA TYR A 12 -20.05 9.12 8.81
C TYR A 12 -21.30 8.26 8.92
N GLY A 13 -22.43 8.88 8.59
CA GLY A 13 -23.77 8.32 8.69
C GLY A 13 -23.99 7.07 7.84
N ARG A 14 -25.00 6.30 8.27
CA ARG A 14 -25.53 5.06 7.67
C ARG A 14 -25.29 4.96 6.16
N GLY A 15 -24.36 4.12 5.72
CA GLY A 15 -24.27 3.72 4.31
C GLY A 15 -22.90 3.34 3.74
N TYR A 16 -21.78 3.70 4.41
CA TYR A 16 -20.44 3.33 3.92
C TYR A 16 -19.88 2.07 4.60
N PRO A 17 -19.16 1.20 3.87
CA PRO A 17 -18.51 0.03 4.46
C PRO A 17 -17.58 0.47 5.59
N SER A 18 -17.66 -0.24 6.71
CA SER A 18 -16.98 0.02 7.99
C SER A 18 -15.46 0.15 7.92
N TRP A 19 -14.81 -0.08 6.78
CA TRP A 19 -13.34 -0.04 6.65
C TRP A 19 -12.79 1.35 6.29
N ASN A 20 -13.62 2.30 5.85
CA ASN A 20 -13.20 3.63 5.38
C ASN A 20 -13.28 4.75 6.43
N HIS A 21 -13.64 4.43 7.66
CA HIS A 21 -13.85 5.43 8.70
C HIS A 21 -12.55 5.81 9.44
N LEU A 22 -11.47 5.03 9.30
CA LEU A 22 -10.16 5.36 9.89
C LEU A 22 -9.25 6.13 8.93
N ARG A 23 -8.90 7.35 9.31
CA ARG A 23 -7.93 8.19 8.60
C ARG A 23 -6.63 8.27 9.39
N PHE A 24 -5.52 8.19 8.68
CA PHE A 24 -4.18 8.18 9.27
C PHE A 24 -3.46 9.45 8.81
N ALA A 25 -3.21 10.36 9.74
CA ALA A 25 -2.47 11.58 9.48
C ALA A 25 -1.02 11.42 9.93
N VAL A 26 -0.11 11.86 9.09
CA VAL A 26 1.31 11.95 9.40
C VAL A 26 1.59 13.34 9.93
N VAL A 27 2.17 13.40 11.12
CA VAL A 27 2.58 14.65 11.77
C VAL A 27 4.09 14.69 11.95
N ASP A 28 4.67 15.88 11.92
CA ASP A 28 6.10 16.13 12.18
C ASP A 28 6.27 16.85 13.51
N LEU A 29 6.74 16.11 14.53
CA LEU A 29 6.93 16.64 15.88
C LEU A 29 8.02 17.71 15.95
N ASN A 30 8.90 17.81 14.95
CA ASN A 30 9.90 18.86 14.87
C ASN A 30 9.31 20.19 14.41
N LYS A 31 8.20 20.16 13.65
CA LYS A 31 7.53 21.37 13.14
C LYS A 31 6.69 22.05 14.22
N SER A 32 5.95 21.26 14.99
CA SER A 32 5.18 21.73 16.14
C SER A 32 4.89 20.57 17.08
N LYS A 33 4.68 20.88 18.37
CA LYS A 33 4.27 19.90 19.38
C LYS A 33 2.78 19.52 19.28
N SER A 34 1.96 20.35 18.63
CA SER A 34 0.51 20.19 18.60
C SER A 34 -0.07 20.13 17.19
N TYR A 35 -1.08 19.26 17.03
CA TYR A 35 -1.96 19.20 15.87
C TYR A 35 -2.98 20.35 15.92
N PRO A 36 -3.37 20.97 14.78
CA PRO A 36 -3.02 20.63 13.38
C PRO A 36 -1.72 21.26 12.86
N SER A 37 -1.03 22.09 13.63
CA SER A 37 0.13 22.86 13.16
C SER A 37 1.32 21.98 12.72
N ASN A 38 1.40 20.75 13.22
CA ASN A 38 2.40 19.75 12.83
C ASN A 38 1.95 18.79 11.72
N PHE A 39 0.76 19.02 11.11
CA PHE A 39 0.27 18.17 10.03
C PHE A 39 1.16 18.26 8.79
N VAL A 40 1.44 17.09 8.20
CA VAL A 40 2.20 16.96 6.94
C VAL A 40 1.31 16.47 5.82
N SER A 41 0.72 15.28 5.97
CA SER A 41 -0.14 14.67 4.95
C SER A 41 -0.94 13.51 5.51
N LEU A 42 -1.97 13.07 4.77
CA LEU A 42 -2.64 11.81 5.05
C LEU A 42 -1.82 10.64 4.48
N LEU A 43 -1.70 9.57 5.25
CA LEU A 43 -1.11 8.32 4.80
C LEU A 43 -2.11 7.62 3.85
N PRO A 44 -1.76 7.43 2.57
CA PRO A 44 -2.63 6.76 1.62
C PRO A 44 -2.77 5.28 1.98
N MET A 45 -3.89 4.67 1.59
CA MET A 45 -4.15 3.25 1.84
C MET A 45 -3.28 2.33 0.98
N ARG A 46 -2.87 2.81 -0.21
CA ARG A 46 -1.97 2.12 -1.13
C ARG A 46 -0.87 3.07 -1.56
N ILE A 47 0.35 2.56 -1.61
CA ILE A 47 1.51 3.26 -2.18
C ILE A 47 1.92 2.44 -3.40
N ASP A 48 1.37 2.79 -4.56
CA ASP A 48 1.72 2.10 -5.79
C ASP A 48 3.14 2.50 -6.21
N SER A 49 4.00 1.51 -6.44
CA SER A 49 5.35 1.71 -6.98
C SER A 49 5.34 2.40 -8.34
N ASP A 50 4.24 2.27 -9.07
CA ASP A 50 4.10 2.69 -10.46
C ASP A 50 3.67 4.17 -10.59
N GLY A 51 3.53 4.90 -9.48
CA GLY A 51 3.36 6.36 -9.47
C GLY A 51 2.07 6.87 -10.13
N LYS A 52 1.11 6.00 -10.46
CA LYS A 52 -0.10 6.34 -11.23
C LYS A 52 -0.97 7.43 -10.60
N LEU A 53 -0.88 7.62 -9.27
CA LEU A 53 -1.52 8.73 -8.57
C LEU A 53 -0.61 9.23 -7.44
N PRO A 54 0.14 10.33 -7.63
CA PRO A 54 0.99 10.88 -6.58
C PRO A 54 0.13 11.53 -5.48
N SER A 55 -0.02 10.83 -4.36
CA SER A 55 -0.56 11.38 -3.12
C SER A 55 0.33 12.49 -2.54
N ALA A 56 -0.23 13.39 -1.73
CA ALA A 56 0.55 14.41 -1.01
C ALA A 56 1.71 13.79 -0.20
N PHE A 57 1.46 12.62 0.39
CA PHE A 57 2.48 11.82 1.10
C PHE A 57 3.63 11.41 0.17
N THR A 58 3.32 10.82 -0.99
CA THR A 58 4.36 10.41 -1.96
C THR A 58 5.08 11.60 -2.59
N LYS A 59 4.44 12.76 -2.72
CA LYS A 59 5.10 14.00 -3.16
C LYS A 59 6.09 14.51 -2.13
N PHE A 60 5.75 14.43 -0.84
CA PHE A 60 6.60 14.89 0.25
C PHE A 60 7.79 13.96 0.52
N PHE A 61 7.54 12.64 0.57
CA PHE A 61 8.55 11.65 0.94
C PHE A 61 9.26 10.99 -0.27
N GLY A 62 8.77 11.20 -1.49
CA GLY A 62 9.36 10.71 -2.73
C GLY A 62 9.59 9.19 -2.73
N SER A 63 10.79 8.77 -3.13
CA SER A 63 11.20 7.37 -3.20
C SER A 63 11.27 6.66 -1.84
N LYS A 64 11.34 7.41 -0.74
CA LYS A 64 11.38 6.86 0.63
C LYS A 64 9.99 6.64 1.23
N SER A 65 8.94 7.06 0.53
CA SER A 65 7.54 6.99 0.99
C SER A 65 7.14 5.59 1.50
N LEU A 66 7.45 4.52 0.76
CA LEU A 66 7.13 3.15 1.17
C LEU A 66 7.81 2.77 2.49
N LYS A 67 9.13 3.03 2.61
CA LYS A 67 9.91 2.72 3.82
C LYS A 67 9.40 3.50 5.03
N ILE A 68 9.06 4.77 4.83
CA ILE A 68 8.53 5.64 5.89
C ILE A 68 7.14 5.19 6.31
N ALA A 69 6.27 4.83 5.37
CA ALA A 69 4.94 4.31 5.66
C ALA A 69 4.98 3.01 6.49
N ILE A 70 5.85 2.06 6.11
CA ILE A 70 6.04 0.81 6.87
C ILE A 70 6.55 1.11 8.28
N GLY A 71 7.52 2.01 8.42
CA GLY A 71 8.06 2.43 9.72
C GLY A 71 6.98 3.02 10.62
N LEU A 72 6.22 4.00 10.11
CA LEU A 72 5.12 4.66 10.81
C LEU A 72 4.05 3.66 11.26
N LEU A 73 3.60 2.78 10.36
CA LEU A 73 2.58 1.78 10.68
C LEU A 73 3.07 0.78 11.72
N THR A 74 4.34 0.35 11.63
CA THR A 74 4.94 -0.61 12.56
C THR A 74 5.13 0.00 13.96
N GLU A 75 5.56 1.25 14.04
CA GLU A 75 5.69 1.97 15.31
C GLU A 75 4.32 2.21 15.95
N SER A 76 3.33 2.64 15.17
CA SER A 76 1.95 2.80 15.65
C SER A 76 1.34 1.48 16.11
N LEU A 77 1.62 0.36 15.44
CA LEU A 77 1.12 -0.96 15.87
C LEU A 77 1.59 -1.34 17.27
N LYS A 78 2.82 -0.95 17.64
CA LYS A 78 3.40 -1.20 18.98
C LYS A 78 2.76 -0.35 20.06
N LYS A 79 2.38 0.89 19.73
CA LYS A 79 1.80 1.86 20.66
C LYS A 79 0.29 1.74 20.81
N GLU A 80 -0.40 1.26 19.78
CA GLU A 80 -1.85 1.19 19.76
C GLU A 80 -2.37 0.11 20.73
N HIS A 81 -3.54 0.33 21.31
CA HIS A 81 -4.23 -0.62 22.17
C HIS A 81 -5.61 -1.02 21.64
N GLY A 82 -6.22 -0.19 20.78
CA GLY A 82 -7.51 -0.49 20.16
C GLY A 82 -7.43 -1.62 19.14
N SER A 83 -8.25 -2.67 19.32
CA SER A 83 -8.28 -3.84 18.43
C SER A 83 -8.64 -3.48 16.98
N GLU A 84 -9.56 -2.53 16.79
CA GLU A 84 -9.99 -2.07 15.48
C GLU A 84 -8.87 -1.34 14.71
N ILE A 85 -8.18 -0.41 15.39
CA ILE A 85 -7.08 0.35 14.78
C ILE A 85 -5.90 -0.59 14.47
N LYS A 86 -5.59 -1.53 15.36
CA LYS A 86 -4.58 -2.57 15.09
C LYS A 86 -4.89 -3.39 13.85
N ALA A 87 -6.13 -3.89 13.73
CA ALA A 87 -6.54 -4.67 12.58
C ALA A 87 -6.41 -3.89 11.27
N GLU A 88 -6.74 -2.60 11.28
CA GLU A 88 -6.57 -1.75 10.10
C GLU A 88 -5.10 -1.45 9.79
N ILE A 89 -4.25 -1.23 10.80
CA ILE A 89 -2.80 -1.07 10.62
C ILE A 89 -2.19 -2.33 10.01
N GLU A 90 -2.51 -3.51 10.54
CA GLU A 90 -2.05 -4.80 10.01
C GLU A 90 -2.53 -5.03 8.58
N ARG A 91 -3.80 -4.69 8.29
CA ARG A 91 -4.34 -4.77 6.93
C ARG A 91 -3.56 -3.88 5.97
N ARG A 92 -3.23 -2.65 6.36
CA ARG A 92 -2.44 -1.72 5.54
C ARG A 92 -1.01 -2.20 5.35
N LEU A 93 -0.36 -2.76 6.38
CA LEU A 93 0.96 -3.37 6.24
C LEU A 93 0.96 -4.49 5.19
N LYS A 94 -0.03 -5.39 5.22
CA LYS A 94 -0.18 -6.46 4.21
C LYS A 94 -0.39 -5.93 2.79
N LEU A 95 -1.01 -4.75 2.62
CA LEU A 95 -1.18 -4.13 1.30
C LEU A 95 0.11 -3.50 0.76
N LEU A 96 1.05 -3.16 1.64
CA LEU A 96 2.36 -2.62 1.28
C LEU A 96 3.40 -3.73 1.03
N GLU A 97 3.12 -4.96 1.45
CA GLU A 97 3.96 -6.10 1.14
C GLU A 97 4.00 -6.36 -0.37
N PRO A 98 5.18 -6.62 -0.96
CA PRO A 98 5.28 -6.90 -2.38
C PRO A 98 4.47 -8.14 -2.74
N ASN A 99 3.68 -8.01 -3.81
CA ASN A 99 2.88 -9.12 -4.32
C ASN A 99 3.78 -10.34 -4.59
N PRO A 100 3.54 -11.50 -3.95
CA PRO A 100 4.41 -12.65 -4.10
C PRO A 100 4.41 -13.11 -5.56
N LEU A 101 5.61 -13.22 -6.12
CA LEU A 101 5.81 -13.84 -7.42
C LEU A 101 5.65 -15.34 -7.27
N ILE A 102 4.85 -15.93 -8.14
CA ILE A 102 4.69 -17.38 -8.23
C ILE A 102 5.19 -17.88 -9.57
N TYR A 103 5.64 -19.13 -9.59
CA TYR A 103 6.06 -19.80 -10.81
C TYR A 103 4.88 -20.55 -11.42
N VAL A 104 4.57 -20.22 -12.67
CA VAL A 104 3.49 -20.85 -13.43
C VAL A 104 4.09 -21.54 -14.65
N LYS A 105 3.60 -22.74 -14.96
CA LYS A 105 4.01 -23.49 -16.15
C LYS A 105 3.31 -22.93 -17.39
N CYS A 106 4.07 -22.53 -18.40
CA CYS A 106 3.54 -22.08 -19.69
C CYS A 106 2.81 -23.21 -20.41
N ARG A 107 1.63 -22.91 -20.97
CA ARG A 107 0.86 -23.89 -21.78
C ARG A 107 1.53 -24.24 -23.11
N VAL A 108 2.26 -23.30 -23.72
CA VAL A 108 2.88 -23.47 -25.04
C VAL A 108 4.24 -24.15 -24.92
N CYS A 109 5.23 -23.47 -24.32
CA CYS A 109 6.60 -23.99 -24.25
C CYS A 109 6.89 -24.88 -23.03
N ARG A 110 5.91 -25.10 -22.15
CA ARG A 110 6.04 -25.91 -20.92
C ARG A 110 7.09 -25.43 -19.90
N LYS A 111 7.78 -24.32 -20.14
CA LYS A 111 8.73 -23.69 -19.20
C LYS A 111 8.00 -22.97 -18.06
N PHE A 112 8.63 -22.90 -16.89
CA PHE A 112 8.15 -22.10 -15.77
C PHE A 112 8.53 -20.63 -15.94
N PHE A 113 7.62 -19.73 -15.60
CA PHE A 113 7.89 -18.28 -15.58
C PHE A 113 7.28 -17.63 -14.35
N LYS A 114 7.90 -16.52 -13.91
CA LYS A 114 7.44 -15.73 -12.76
C LYS A 114 6.28 -14.84 -13.16
N THR A 115 5.22 -14.82 -12.34
CA THR A 115 4.10 -13.88 -12.51
C THR A 115 3.53 -13.50 -11.15
N PRO A 116 2.99 -12.28 -10.96
CA PRO A 116 2.26 -11.94 -9.75
C PRO A 116 1.10 -12.91 -9.50
N LYS A 117 0.87 -13.27 -8.24
CA LYS A 117 -0.20 -14.23 -7.84
C LYS A 117 -1.57 -13.90 -8.45
N GLU A 118 -1.94 -12.62 -8.50
CA GLU A 118 -3.20 -12.15 -9.10
C GLU A 118 -3.30 -12.47 -10.61
N ARG A 119 -2.18 -12.39 -11.32
CA ARG A 119 -2.11 -12.65 -12.76
C ARG A 119 -1.95 -14.13 -13.08
N ALA A 120 -1.49 -14.96 -12.16
CA ALA A 120 -1.25 -16.38 -12.39
C ALA A 120 -2.47 -17.16 -12.90
N ARG A 121 -3.69 -16.79 -12.48
CA ARG A 121 -4.92 -17.41 -12.97
C ARG A 121 -5.23 -17.06 -14.43
N LYS A 122 -4.87 -15.84 -14.84
CA LYS A 122 -5.16 -15.28 -16.18
C LYS A 122 -4.03 -15.55 -17.18
N GLN A 123 -2.78 -15.42 -16.75
CA GLN A 123 -1.60 -15.55 -17.59
C GLN A 123 -1.06 -16.97 -17.54
N LYS A 124 -1.49 -17.80 -18.49
CA LYS A 124 -1.02 -19.19 -18.65
C LYS A 124 0.05 -19.35 -19.74
N ILE A 125 0.44 -18.26 -20.38
CA ILE A 125 1.41 -18.19 -21.48
C ILE A 125 2.54 -17.24 -21.07
N CYS A 126 3.79 -17.65 -21.25
CA CYS A 126 4.94 -16.79 -20.92
C CYS A 126 5.04 -15.62 -21.92
N LEU A 127 5.76 -14.56 -21.54
CA LEU A 127 5.91 -13.36 -22.39
C LEU A 127 6.54 -13.68 -23.75
N GLU A 128 7.48 -14.63 -23.81
CA GLU A 128 8.10 -15.06 -25.07
C GLU A 128 7.09 -15.68 -26.03
N CYS A 129 6.27 -16.63 -25.55
CA CYS A 129 5.23 -17.25 -26.37
C CYS A 129 4.12 -16.26 -26.74
N LEU A 130 3.76 -15.35 -25.84
CA LEU A 130 2.78 -14.30 -26.13
C LEU A 130 3.26 -13.38 -27.27
N LYS A 131 4.52 -12.95 -27.24
CA LYS A 131 5.12 -12.13 -28.32
C LYS A 131 5.22 -12.87 -29.66
N ARG A 132 5.40 -14.20 -29.64
CA ARG A 132 5.42 -15.02 -30.87
C ARG A 132 4.04 -15.19 -31.48
N HIS A 133 3.00 -15.29 -30.67
CA HIS A 133 1.61 -15.46 -31.16
C HIS A 133 0.91 -14.13 -31.49
N GLY A 134 1.32 -13.02 -30.90
CA GLY A 134 0.74 -11.69 -31.18
C GLY A 134 1.37 -10.93 -32.36
N ARG A 135 2.14 -11.60 -33.23
CA ARG A 135 2.79 -11.02 -34.42
C ARG A 135 2.14 -11.43 -35.75
N ASN A 136 0.89 -11.88 -35.69
CA ASN A 136 0.06 -12.06 -36.89
C ASN A 136 -0.98 -10.93 -36.90
N GLU A 137 -0.53 -9.72 -37.20
CA GLU A 137 -1.35 -8.67 -37.82
C GLU A 137 -0.79 -8.43 -39.22
#